data_AF-A0A8D0CWG7-F1
#
_entry.id   AF-A0A8D0CWG7-F1
#
_cell.length_a   1.000
_cell.length_b   1.000
_cell.length_c   1.000
_cell.angle_alpha   90.00
_cell.angle_beta   90.00
_cell.angle_gamma   90.00
#
_symmetry.space_group_name_H-M   'P 1'
#
loop_
_entity.id
_entity.type
_entity.pdbx_description
1 polymer ?
#
loop_
_entity_poly.entity_id
_entity_poly.type
_entity_poly.pdbx_seq_one_letter_code
_entity_poly.pdbx_strand_id
1 'polypeptide(L)'
;MKHFIIVFFVVVVAEIPHPRTESEWENSFSLKMFLFQFVNLNSSTFYIAFFLGRFAGRPGKYNKLFNRWRLEECHPSGCLIDLCLQMGVIMFFKQIWNNFMELGYPLLQNWWSRRKMKKVGGGGQNVENKAQLPQWDKDWNLQPMNAHGLVDEYLEMVLQFGFTTIFVAAFPLAPLLALLNNIIEIRLDAYKFVTQWRRPMPARATDIGIWHGILEGIGVLAVITNAFVIAITSDYIPRFVYAFKYGPCVDKGHHHEDECLRGYMNSSLSVFDMWETKNSSQFRYCRYRDYRAPPWSSVPYEFTLQFWHVLAARLAFIIVFEHLVYGIKSFIAYLIPDMPKDLCDRMRREKYLMQEMMYEAELEHLQKERKKNGGRYHHEWP
;
A
#
# COMPACT_ATOMS: atom_id res chain seq x y z
N MET A 1 -20.66 -6.29 5.04
CA MET A 1 -20.75 -6.60 6.48
C MET A 1 -19.43 -6.37 7.21
N LYS A 2 -18.30 -6.99 6.80
CA LYS A 2 -16.98 -6.76 7.43
C LYS A 2 -16.51 -5.30 7.43
N HIS A 3 -16.66 -4.59 6.30
CA HIS A 3 -16.31 -3.16 6.21
C HIS A 3 -17.09 -2.30 7.21
N PHE A 4 -18.40 -2.53 7.33
CA PHE A 4 -19.27 -1.79 8.26
C PHE A 4 -18.89 -2.01 9.74
N ILE A 5 -18.49 -3.24 10.10
CA ILE A 5 -18.03 -3.54 11.47
C ILE A 5 -16.72 -2.81 11.78
N ILE A 6 -15.78 -2.79 10.83
CA ILE A 6 -14.50 -2.10 11.00
C ILE A 6 -14.73 -0.59 11.13
N VAL A 7 -15.52 0.01 10.23
CA VAL A 7 -15.84 1.45 10.30
C VAL A 7 -16.47 1.79 11.65
N PHE A 8 -17.48 1.02 12.09
CA PHE A 8 -18.13 1.26 13.37
C PHE A 8 -17.15 1.19 14.54
N PHE A 9 -16.31 0.15 14.60
CA PHE A 9 -15.31 0.02 15.64
C PHE A 9 -14.30 1.17 15.64
N VAL A 10 -13.85 1.59 14.45
CA VAL A 10 -12.87 2.67 14.31
C VAL A 10 -13.47 4.02 14.73
N VAL A 11 -14.74 4.30 14.39
CA VAL A 11 -15.45 5.51 14.86
C VAL A 11 -15.46 5.55 16.38
N VAL A 12 -15.87 4.44 17.03
CA VAL A 12 -15.89 4.35 18.50
C VAL A 12 -14.50 4.59 19.07
N VAL A 13 -13.46 3.94 18.52
CA VAL A 13 -12.07 4.11 19.00
C VAL A 13 -11.50 5.51 18.70
N ALA A 14 -11.99 6.19 17.67
CA ALA A 14 -11.60 7.56 17.34
C ALA A 14 -12.23 8.58 18.30
N GLU A 15 -13.41 8.30 18.83
CA GLU A 15 -14.13 9.18 19.76
C GLU A 15 -13.61 9.10 21.22
N ILE A 16 -13.10 7.94 21.66
CA ILE A 16 -12.53 7.73 23.02
C ILE A 16 -11.55 8.83 23.47
N PRO A 17 -10.55 9.26 22.67
CA PRO A 17 -9.59 10.29 23.10
C PRO A 17 -10.16 11.72 23.18
N HIS A 18 -11.43 11.96 22.81
CA HIS A 18 -12.07 13.28 22.83
C HIS A 18 -11.24 14.39 22.14
N PRO A 19 -11.03 14.30 20.81
CA PRO A 19 -10.26 15.31 20.08
C PRO A 19 -10.90 16.70 20.16
N ARG A 20 -10.05 17.74 20.21
CA ARG A 20 -10.50 19.12 20.41
C ARG A 20 -10.96 19.79 19.12
N THR A 21 -10.39 19.36 17.99
CA THR A 21 -10.67 19.91 16.67
C THR A 21 -11.10 18.80 15.71
N GLU A 22 -11.89 19.16 14.70
CA GLU A 22 -12.34 18.24 13.65
C GLU A 22 -11.14 17.65 12.88
N SER A 23 -10.10 18.45 12.61
CA SER A 23 -8.88 17.99 11.94
C SER A 23 -8.09 16.95 12.75
N GLU A 24 -7.99 17.11 14.08
CA GLU A 24 -7.38 16.09 14.95
C GLU A 24 -8.20 14.79 14.94
N TRP A 25 -9.53 14.90 14.96
CA TRP A 25 -10.40 13.73 14.86
C TRP A 25 -10.22 13.00 13.52
N GLU A 26 -10.24 13.72 12.41
CA GLU A 26 -10.06 13.18 11.06
C GLU A 26 -8.69 12.51 10.90
N ASN A 27 -7.61 13.11 11.43
CA ASN A 27 -6.27 12.52 11.39
C ASN A 27 -6.16 11.21 12.19
N SER A 28 -6.70 11.21 13.42
CA SER A 28 -6.76 10.00 14.27
C SER A 28 -7.61 8.90 13.64
N PHE A 29 -8.78 9.27 13.09
CA PHE A 29 -9.67 8.36 12.39
C PHE A 29 -8.99 7.74 11.16
N SER A 30 -8.38 8.56 10.29
CA SER A 30 -7.70 8.11 9.08
C SER A 30 -6.56 7.13 9.37
N LEU A 31 -5.71 7.44 10.36
CA LEU A 31 -4.61 6.55 10.76
C LEU A 31 -5.13 5.19 11.29
N LYS A 32 -6.13 5.21 12.17
CA LYS A 32 -6.71 3.98 12.73
C LYS A 32 -7.38 3.16 11.64
N MET A 33 -8.18 3.79 10.79
CA MET A 33 -8.86 3.13 9.67
C MET A 33 -7.84 2.49 8.72
N PHE A 34 -6.77 3.21 8.38
CA PHE A 34 -5.67 2.67 7.60
C PHE A 34 -5.04 1.45 8.27
N LEU A 35 -4.67 1.51 9.55
CA LEU A 35 -4.04 0.38 10.25
C LEU A 35 -4.93 -0.87 10.26
N PHE A 36 -6.22 -0.73 10.54
CA PHE A 36 -7.16 -1.85 10.53
C PHE A 36 -7.31 -2.47 9.15
N GLN A 37 -7.48 -1.63 8.12
CA GLN A 37 -7.63 -2.12 6.75
C GLN A 37 -6.33 -2.73 6.23
N PHE A 38 -5.19 -2.11 6.54
CA PHE A 38 -3.87 -2.60 6.18
C PHE A 38 -3.62 -4.00 6.73
N VAL A 39 -3.87 -4.22 8.03
CA VAL A 39 -3.70 -5.53 8.67
C VAL A 39 -4.69 -6.54 8.09
N ASN A 40 -5.97 -6.18 7.99
CA ASN A 40 -6.99 -7.11 7.50
C ASN A 40 -6.69 -7.57 6.06
N LEU A 41 -6.25 -6.65 5.22
CA LEU A 41 -6.00 -6.91 3.81
C LEU A 41 -4.65 -7.60 3.56
N ASN A 42 -3.59 -7.18 4.23
CA ASN A 42 -2.25 -7.72 4.00
C ASN A 42 -1.91 -8.92 4.88
N SER A 43 -2.61 -9.18 5.99
CA SER A 43 -2.27 -10.28 6.93
C SER A 43 -2.12 -11.63 6.26
N SER A 44 -3.05 -11.99 5.37
CA SER A 44 -2.99 -13.24 4.60
C SER A 44 -1.78 -13.27 3.67
N THR A 45 -1.47 -12.17 3.00
CA THR A 45 -0.31 -12.02 2.10
C THR A 45 1.02 -12.11 2.89
N PHE A 46 1.10 -11.45 4.06
CA PHE A 46 2.23 -11.55 5.00
C PHE A 46 2.41 -12.98 5.53
N TYR A 47 1.30 -13.70 5.80
CA TYR A 47 1.34 -15.10 6.21
C TYR A 47 1.93 -15.99 5.13
N ILE A 48 1.47 -15.87 3.87
CA ILE A 48 2.02 -16.63 2.74
C ILE A 48 3.50 -16.28 2.50
N ALA A 49 3.87 -15.00 2.58
CA ALA A 49 5.24 -14.56 2.32
C ALA A 49 6.25 -15.10 3.35
N PHE A 50 5.94 -15.03 4.65
CA PHE A 50 6.94 -15.20 5.70
C PHE A 50 6.75 -16.42 6.60
N PHE A 51 5.52 -16.90 6.76
CA PHE A 51 5.21 -17.96 7.73
C PHE A 51 4.88 -19.31 7.07
N LEU A 52 4.27 -19.28 5.89
CA LEU A 52 3.85 -20.49 5.17
C LEU A 52 5.05 -21.39 4.83
N GLY A 53 4.93 -22.68 5.10
CA GLY A 53 5.96 -23.69 4.80
C GLY A 53 7.25 -23.61 5.61
N ARG A 54 7.47 -22.57 6.44
CA ARG A 54 8.75 -22.39 7.16
C ARG A 54 8.83 -23.19 8.46
N PHE A 55 7.69 -23.41 9.11
CA PHE A 55 7.59 -24.05 10.43
C PHE A 55 6.98 -25.46 10.39
N ALA A 56 6.84 -26.08 9.21
CA ALA A 56 6.21 -27.39 9.06
C ALA A 56 6.99 -28.54 9.76
N GLY A 57 8.31 -28.40 9.89
CA GLY A 57 9.18 -29.44 10.46
C GLY A 57 9.64 -30.43 9.40
N ARG A 58 9.91 -31.68 9.80
CA ARG A 58 10.37 -32.75 8.90
C ARG A 58 9.33 -33.88 8.81
N PRO A 59 9.32 -34.65 7.70
CA PRO A 59 8.61 -35.92 7.66
C PRO A 59 8.95 -36.79 8.88
N GLY A 60 7.94 -37.42 9.49
CA GLY A 60 8.06 -38.18 10.74
C GLY A 60 7.92 -37.36 12.03
N LYS A 61 8.24 -36.06 12.03
CA LYS A 61 8.06 -35.15 13.19
C LYS A 61 7.63 -33.75 12.73
N TYR A 62 6.37 -33.66 12.30
CA TYR A 62 5.75 -32.39 11.94
C TYR A 62 5.43 -31.57 13.18
N ASN A 63 5.61 -30.25 13.09
CA ASN A 63 5.10 -29.34 14.10
C ASN A 63 3.57 -29.29 13.97
N LYS A 64 2.88 -29.54 15.07
CA LYS A 64 1.41 -29.53 15.12
C LYS A 64 0.94 -28.35 15.95
N LEU A 65 0.11 -27.50 15.36
CA LEU A 65 -0.58 -26.45 16.09
C LEU A 65 -1.62 -27.10 17.02
N PHE A 66 -1.58 -26.74 18.30
CA PHE A 66 -2.40 -27.35 19.37
C PHE A 66 -2.33 -28.89 19.40
N ASN A 67 -1.18 -29.47 19.04
CA ASN A 67 -0.95 -30.92 18.95
C ASN A 67 -1.90 -31.69 18.00
N ARG A 68 -2.77 -31.01 17.24
CA ARG A 68 -3.82 -31.64 16.42
C ARG A 68 -3.71 -31.32 14.93
N TRP A 69 -3.37 -30.08 14.57
CA TRP A 69 -3.40 -29.63 13.18
C TRP A 69 -1.98 -29.48 12.64
N ARG A 70 -1.68 -30.08 11.49
CA ARG A 70 -0.40 -29.92 10.77
C ARG A 70 -0.38 -28.54 10.12
N LEU A 71 0.72 -27.81 10.26
CA LEU A 71 0.93 -26.55 9.54
C LEU A 71 1.04 -26.78 8.02
N GLU A 72 0.56 -25.83 7.25
CA GLU A 72 0.55 -25.89 5.79
C GLU A 72 1.98 -25.78 5.21
N GLU A 73 2.20 -26.52 4.12
CA GLU A 73 3.45 -26.58 3.37
C GLU A 73 3.26 -25.93 2.00
N CYS A 74 4.32 -25.32 1.47
CA CYS A 74 4.27 -24.72 0.14
C CYS A 74 4.33 -25.78 -0.96
N HIS A 75 3.79 -25.43 -2.12
CA HIS A 75 3.91 -26.23 -3.33
C HIS A 75 5.39 -26.43 -3.73
N PRO A 76 5.78 -27.55 -4.39
CA PRO A 76 7.17 -27.78 -4.81
C PRO A 76 7.78 -26.68 -5.68
N SER A 77 6.95 -25.91 -6.38
CA SER A 77 7.35 -24.74 -7.19
C SER A 77 7.69 -23.49 -6.37
N GLY A 78 7.45 -23.51 -5.05
CA GLY A 78 7.75 -22.43 -4.12
C GLY A 78 6.53 -21.57 -3.73
N CYS A 79 6.61 -20.90 -2.58
CA CYS A 79 5.53 -20.06 -2.04
C CYS A 79 5.37 -18.71 -2.79
N LEU A 80 6.36 -18.32 -3.61
CA LEU A 80 6.33 -17.04 -4.35
C LEU A 80 5.22 -17.01 -5.41
N ILE A 81 4.87 -18.17 -5.99
CA ILE A 81 3.76 -18.28 -6.95
C ILE A 81 2.41 -18.10 -6.23
N ASP A 82 2.25 -18.71 -5.05
CA ASP A 82 1.04 -18.56 -4.24
C ASP A 82 0.85 -17.09 -3.84
N LEU A 83 1.94 -16.41 -3.48
CA LEU A 83 1.97 -14.98 -3.19
C LEU A 83 1.58 -14.13 -4.41
N CYS A 84 2.16 -14.42 -5.58
CA CYS A 84 1.86 -13.74 -6.83
C CYS A 84 0.38 -13.90 -7.23
N LEU A 85 -0.17 -15.11 -7.11
CA LEU A 85 -1.57 -15.40 -7.41
C LEU A 85 -2.49 -14.67 -6.44
N GLN A 86 -2.19 -14.71 -5.15
CA GLN A 86 -3.00 -14.00 -4.15
C GLN A 86 -3.03 -12.50 -4.42
N MET A 87 -1.87 -11.89 -4.68
CA MET A 87 -1.80 -10.47 -5.03
C MET A 87 -2.55 -10.15 -6.33
N GLY A 88 -2.36 -10.96 -7.37
CA GLY A 88 -3.04 -10.76 -8.65
C GLY A 88 -4.55 -10.82 -8.52
N VAL A 89 -5.07 -11.80 -7.76
CA VAL A 89 -6.49 -11.91 -7.46
C VAL A 89 -6.98 -10.71 -6.67
N ILE A 90 -6.27 -10.30 -5.61
CA ILE A 90 -6.68 -9.15 -4.81
C ILE A 90 -6.69 -7.88 -5.66
N MET A 91 -5.61 -7.56 -6.36
CA MET A 91 -5.51 -6.34 -7.17
C MET A 91 -6.52 -6.30 -8.32
N PHE A 92 -6.81 -7.43 -8.97
CA PHE A 92 -7.77 -7.46 -10.07
C PHE A 92 -9.21 -7.43 -9.57
N PHE A 93 -9.59 -8.37 -8.70
CA PHE A 93 -10.99 -8.53 -8.31
C PHE A 93 -11.45 -7.50 -7.28
N LYS A 94 -10.60 -7.13 -6.31
CA LYS A 94 -10.97 -6.10 -5.34
C LYS A 94 -11.22 -4.78 -6.05
N GLN A 95 -10.38 -4.45 -7.02
CA GLN A 95 -10.51 -3.20 -7.73
C GLN A 95 -11.78 -3.15 -8.58
N ILE A 96 -12.03 -4.20 -9.38
CA ILE A 96 -13.27 -4.28 -10.16
C ILE A 96 -14.50 -4.21 -9.24
N TRP A 97 -14.44 -4.86 -8.08
CA TRP A 97 -15.53 -4.84 -7.12
C TRP A 97 -15.75 -3.45 -6.49
N ASN A 98 -14.66 -2.76 -6.13
CA ASN A 98 -14.70 -1.41 -5.58
C ASN A 98 -15.29 -0.44 -6.60
N ASN A 99 -14.74 -0.35 -7.81
CA ASN A 99 -15.23 0.53 -8.88
C ASN A 99 -16.72 0.24 -9.20
N PHE A 100 -17.13 -1.04 -9.16
CA PHE A 100 -18.52 -1.42 -9.36
C PHE A 100 -19.43 -0.95 -8.22
N MET A 101 -19.02 -1.12 -6.97
CA MET A 101 -19.82 -0.72 -5.81
C MET A 101 -19.88 0.80 -5.66
N GLU A 102 -18.77 1.47 -5.93
CA GLU A 102 -18.61 2.92 -5.85
C GLU A 102 -19.49 3.65 -6.89
N LEU A 103 -19.58 3.14 -8.11
CA LEU A 103 -20.51 3.65 -9.12
C LEU A 103 -21.94 3.16 -8.89
N GLY A 104 -22.11 1.88 -8.60
CA GLY A 104 -23.39 1.20 -8.54
C GLY A 104 -24.26 1.63 -7.35
N TYR A 105 -23.65 1.80 -6.17
CA TYR A 105 -24.37 2.18 -4.95
C TYR A 105 -25.09 3.53 -5.06
N PRO A 106 -24.42 4.65 -5.41
CA PRO A 106 -25.08 5.95 -5.50
C PRO A 106 -26.08 6.01 -6.66
N LEU A 107 -25.80 5.34 -7.80
CA LEU A 107 -26.75 5.25 -8.90
C LEU A 107 -28.04 4.56 -8.50
N LEU A 108 -27.94 3.42 -7.81
CA LEU A 108 -29.08 2.64 -7.36
C LEU A 108 -29.92 3.40 -6.32
N GLN A 109 -29.26 4.07 -5.37
CA GLN A 109 -29.93 4.90 -4.37
C GLN A 109 -30.64 6.10 -5.00
N ASN A 110 -29.97 6.84 -5.89
CA ASN A 110 -30.56 7.99 -6.56
C ASN A 110 -31.73 7.56 -7.48
N TRP A 111 -31.59 6.42 -8.17
CA TRP A 111 -32.67 5.83 -8.94
C TRP A 111 -33.86 5.42 -8.07
N TRP A 112 -33.61 4.84 -6.90
CA TRP A 112 -34.67 4.42 -5.98
C TRP A 112 -35.38 5.64 -5.36
N SER A 113 -34.63 6.66 -4.94
CA SER A 113 -35.15 7.94 -4.46
C SER A 113 -36.08 8.59 -5.49
N ARG A 114 -35.62 8.67 -6.75
CA ARG A 114 -36.43 9.16 -7.89
C ARG A 114 -37.71 8.35 -8.10
N ARG A 115 -37.66 7.03 -7.99
CA ARG A 115 -38.84 6.16 -8.09
C ARG A 115 -39.82 6.35 -6.94
N LYS A 116 -39.33 6.53 -5.71
CA LYS A 116 -40.17 6.79 -4.53
C LYS A 116 -40.93 8.10 -4.69
N MET A 117 -40.27 9.16 -5.14
CA MET A 117 -40.92 10.45 -5.44
C MET A 117 -42.02 10.34 -6.51
N LYS A 118 -41.76 9.57 -7.58
CA LYS A 118 -42.76 9.35 -8.64
C LYS A 118 -43.99 8.57 -8.16
N LYS A 119 -43.83 7.68 -7.16
CA LYS A 119 -44.95 6.94 -6.54
C LYS A 119 -45.72 7.80 -5.54
N VAL A 120 -45.04 8.60 -4.71
CA VAL A 120 -45.68 9.49 -3.72
C VAL A 120 -46.43 10.65 -4.39
N GLY A 121 -45.94 11.17 -5.52
CA GLY A 121 -46.64 12.16 -6.34
C GLY A 121 -47.76 11.59 -7.25
N GLY A 122 -48.04 10.29 -7.19
CA GLY A 122 -48.98 9.60 -8.09
C GLY A 122 -50.44 9.55 -7.62
N GLY A 123 -50.80 10.21 -6.52
CA GLY A 123 -52.16 10.22 -5.97
C GLY A 123 -53.02 11.44 -6.31
N GLY A 124 -52.46 12.47 -6.95
CA GLY A 124 -53.16 13.70 -7.29
C GLY A 124 -53.16 13.95 -8.80
N GLN A 125 -54.36 14.01 -9.39
CA GLN A 125 -54.58 14.45 -10.77
C GLN A 125 -53.95 15.85 -10.95
N ASN A 126 -52.90 15.96 -11.76
CA ASN A 126 -52.47 17.15 -12.51
C ASN A 126 -51.20 16.78 -13.30
N VAL A 127 -51.39 16.04 -14.40
CA VAL A 127 -50.33 15.40 -15.19
C VAL A 127 -49.64 16.37 -16.18
N GLU A 128 -50.05 17.63 -16.28
CA GLU A 128 -49.51 18.55 -17.29
C GLU A 128 -48.40 19.47 -16.78
N ASN A 129 -48.26 19.63 -15.45
CA ASN A 129 -47.10 20.30 -14.86
C ASN A 129 -46.08 19.29 -14.36
N LYS A 130 -45.46 18.53 -15.28
CA LYS A 130 -44.03 18.15 -15.14
C LYS A 130 -43.13 19.40 -15.31
N ALA A 131 -43.61 20.55 -14.85
CA ALA A 131 -42.91 21.81 -14.85
C ALA A 131 -41.69 21.62 -13.96
N GLN A 132 -40.53 21.63 -14.59
CA GLN A 132 -39.19 21.65 -14.03
C GLN A 132 -39.17 21.79 -12.50
N LEU A 133 -38.96 20.66 -11.79
CA LEU A 133 -38.62 20.67 -10.38
C LEU A 133 -37.54 21.75 -10.15
N PRO A 134 -37.69 22.61 -9.13
CA PRO A 134 -36.69 23.64 -8.89
C PRO A 134 -35.34 22.99 -8.57
N GLN A 135 -34.26 23.69 -8.86
CA GLN A 135 -32.91 23.12 -8.79
C GLN A 135 -32.58 22.55 -7.41
N TRP A 136 -32.99 23.24 -6.34
CA TRP A 136 -32.76 22.81 -4.96
C TRP A 136 -33.45 21.48 -4.62
N ASP A 137 -34.63 21.19 -5.18
CA ASP A 137 -35.30 19.88 -5.01
C ASP A 137 -34.55 18.75 -5.73
N LYS A 138 -33.95 19.04 -6.89
CA LYS A 138 -33.10 18.08 -7.61
C LYS A 138 -31.84 17.78 -6.81
N ASP A 139 -31.20 18.81 -6.27
CA ASP A 139 -29.96 18.69 -5.50
C ASP A 139 -30.19 18.06 -4.11
N TRP A 140 -31.37 18.30 -3.52
CA TRP A 140 -31.75 17.66 -2.25
C TRP A 140 -31.92 16.14 -2.39
N ASN A 141 -32.39 15.68 -3.56
CA ASN A 141 -32.60 14.27 -3.84
C ASN A 141 -31.32 13.48 -4.18
N LEU A 142 -30.18 14.15 -4.34
CA LEU A 142 -28.87 13.50 -4.45
C LEU A 142 -28.36 13.06 -3.09
N GLN A 143 -27.47 12.06 -3.08
CA GLN A 143 -26.84 11.62 -1.84
C GLN A 143 -25.98 12.74 -1.24
N PRO A 144 -26.03 12.97 0.09
CA PRO A 144 -25.01 13.77 0.75
C PRO A 144 -23.66 13.06 0.65
N MET A 145 -22.57 13.83 0.63
CA MET A 145 -21.23 13.26 0.77
C MET A 145 -21.13 12.50 2.09
N ASN A 146 -20.38 11.39 2.12
CA ASN A 146 -20.19 10.59 3.32
C ASN A 146 -19.69 11.47 4.48
N ALA A 147 -20.11 11.15 5.70
CA ALA A 147 -19.63 11.85 6.91
C ALA A 147 -18.10 11.73 7.11
N HIS A 148 -17.47 10.74 6.46
CA HIS A 148 -16.03 10.52 6.43
C HIS A 148 -15.34 11.22 5.25
N GLY A 149 -16.06 12.05 4.50
CA GLY A 149 -15.53 12.91 3.45
C GLY A 149 -14.70 12.18 2.41
N LEU A 150 -13.46 12.67 2.21
CA LEU A 150 -12.47 12.14 1.27
C LEU A 150 -11.61 11.02 1.85
N VAL A 151 -11.79 10.66 3.13
CA VAL A 151 -10.95 9.66 3.81
C VAL A 151 -11.05 8.30 3.12
N ASP A 152 -12.25 7.89 2.72
CA ASP A 152 -12.47 6.61 2.03
C ASP A 152 -11.77 6.58 0.66
N GLU A 153 -11.83 7.69 -0.10
CA GLU A 153 -11.18 7.83 -1.42
C GLU A 153 -9.65 7.77 -1.29
N TYR A 154 -9.07 8.52 -0.34
CA TYR A 154 -7.64 8.46 -0.07
C TYR A 154 -7.19 7.09 0.45
N LEU A 155 -8.00 6.46 1.31
CA LEU A 155 -7.71 5.14 1.87
C LEU A 155 -7.58 4.08 0.77
N GLU A 156 -8.48 4.09 -0.22
CA GLU A 156 -8.42 3.19 -1.38
C GLU A 156 -7.10 3.37 -2.13
N MET A 157 -6.76 4.61 -2.48
CA MET A 157 -5.54 4.94 -3.22
C MET A 157 -4.26 4.58 -2.45
N VAL A 158 -4.23 4.84 -1.15
CA VAL A 158 -3.08 4.54 -0.28
C VAL A 158 -2.90 3.03 -0.08
N LEU A 159 -3.99 2.26 0.02
CA LEU A 159 -3.92 0.79 0.06
C LEU A 159 -3.41 0.22 -1.26
N GLN A 160 -3.83 0.78 -2.39
CA GLN A 160 -3.31 0.40 -3.72
C GLN A 160 -1.81 0.72 -3.86
N PHE A 161 -1.37 1.87 -3.36
CA PHE A 161 0.05 2.21 -3.26
C PHE A 161 0.83 1.19 -2.40
N GLY A 162 0.24 0.77 -1.27
CA GLY A 162 0.81 -0.29 -0.42
C GLY A 162 1.04 -1.59 -1.18
N PHE A 163 0.05 -2.08 -1.93
CA PHE A 163 0.21 -3.32 -2.70
C PHE A 163 1.25 -3.24 -3.81
N THR A 164 1.33 -2.09 -4.49
CA THR A 164 2.28 -1.88 -5.59
C THR A 164 3.71 -1.73 -5.12
N THR A 165 3.95 -1.31 -3.87
CA THR A 165 5.29 -1.07 -3.34
C THR A 165 5.78 -2.19 -2.43
N ILE A 166 4.97 -2.67 -1.49
CA ILE A 166 5.40 -3.62 -0.44
C ILE A 166 5.76 -4.99 -0.99
N PHE A 167 5.07 -5.45 -2.03
CA PHE A 167 5.22 -6.79 -2.58
C PHE A 167 5.59 -6.78 -4.08
N VAL A 168 6.21 -5.71 -4.57
CA VAL A 168 6.59 -5.56 -5.98
C VAL A 168 7.56 -6.66 -6.44
N ALA A 169 8.42 -7.15 -5.54
CA ALA A 169 9.35 -8.24 -5.84
C ALA A 169 8.64 -9.57 -6.15
N ALA A 170 7.42 -9.78 -5.66
CA ALA A 170 6.63 -10.97 -5.92
C ALA A 170 5.78 -10.85 -7.20
N PHE A 171 5.23 -9.66 -7.48
CA PHE A 171 4.37 -9.42 -8.63
C PHE A 171 4.77 -8.13 -9.39
N PRO A 172 5.64 -8.23 -10.42
CA PRO A 172 6.18 -7.07 -11.12
C PRO A 172 5.16 -6.32 -11.98
N LEU A 173 4.02 -6.94 -12.33
CA LEU A 173 2.96 -6.31 -13.11
C LEU A 173 2.03 -5.42 -12.26
N ALA A 174 2.24 -5.35 -10.94
CA ALA A 174 1.42 -4.55 -10.04
C ALA A 174 1.30 -3.07 -10.46
N PRO A 175 2.39 -2.36 -10.80
CA PRO A 175 2.31 -0.94 -11.16
C PRO A 175 1.50 -0.70 -12.44
N LEU A 176 1.54 -1.63 -13.40
CA LEU A 176 0.77 -1.53 -14.64
C LEU A 176 -0.73 -1.66 -14.37
N LEU A 177 -1.14 -2.63 -13.55
CA LEU A 177 -2.55 -2.78 -13.16
C LEU A 177 -3.05 -1.58 -12.35
N ALA A 178 -2.21 -1.06 -11.46
CA ALA A 178 -2.52 0.15 -10.70
C ALA A 178 -2.68 1.38 -11.59
N LEU A 179 -1.85 1.54 -12.63
CA LEU A 179 -1.98 2.63 -13.60
C LEU A 179 -3.32 2.55 -14.35
N LEU A 180 -3.66 1.36 -14.87
CA LEU A 180 -4.94 1.17 -15.57
C LEU A 180 -6.12 1.45 -14.67
N ASN A 181 -6.05 1.02 -13.41
CA ASN A 181 -7.08 1.34 -12.44
C ASN A 181 -7.19 2.85 -12.21
N ASN A 182 -6.08 3.54 -11.92
CA ASN A 182 -6.09 4.98 -11.65
C ASN A 182 -6.67 5.80 -12.82
N ILE A 183 -6.47 5.36 -14.06
CA ILE A 183 -7.07 6.01 -15.24
C ILE A 183 -8.60 5.91 -15.21
N ILE A 184 -9.13 4.74 -14.84
CA ILE A 184 -10.58 4.50 -14.72
C ILE A 184 -11.11 5.28 -13.51
N GLU A 185 -10.43 5.19 -12.38
CA GLU A 185 -10.80 5.80 -11.10
C GLU A 185 -11.00 7.30 -11.21
N ILE A 186 -10.03 8.03 -11.79
CA ILE A 186 -10.13 9.49 -11.98
C ILE A 186 -11.41 9.87 -12.75
N ARG A 187 -11.84 9.04 -13.71
CA ARG A 187 -13.06 9.30 -14.49
C ARG A 187 -14.33 8.92 -13.72
N LEU A 188 -14.29 7.83 -12.96
CA LEU A 188 -15.41 7.39 -12.14
C LEU A 188 -15.66 8.35 -10.98
N ASP A 189 -14.62 8.78 -10.28
CA ASP A 189 -14.67 9.81 -9.24
C ASP A 189 -15.25 11.11 -9.78
N ALA A 190 -14.71 11.61 -10.89
CA ALA A 190 -15.22 12.83 -11.51
C ALA A 190 -16.72 12.71 -11.86
N TYR A 191 -17.15 11.56 -12.38
CA TYR A 191 -18.55 11.31 -12.67
C TYR A 191 -19.41 11.26 -11.39
N LYS A 192 -18.93 10.59 -10.33
CA LYS A 192 -19.58 10.50 -9.02
C LYS A 192 -19.79 11.89 -8.41
N PHE A 193 -18.75 12.72 -8.37
CA PHE A 193 -18.80 14.09 -7.85
C PHE A 193 -19.71 15.01 -8.65
N VAL A 194 -19.74 14.90 -9.99
CA VAL A 194 -20.51 15.80 -10.84
C VAL A 194 -22.00 15.41 -10.91
N THR A 195 -22.32 14.11 -10.86
CA THR A 195 -23.69 13.64 -11.18
C THR A 195 -24.44 12.97 -10.04
N GLN A 196 -23.74 12.38 -9.07
CA GLN A 196 -24.38 11.53 -8.06
C GLN A 196 -24.43 12.16 -6.67
N TRP A 197 -23.45 13.00 -6.33
CA TRP A 197 -23.36 13.64 -5.02
C TRP A 197 -23.90 15.06 -5.03
N ARG A 198 -24.39 15.48 -3.87
CA ARG A 198 -24.65 16.90 -3.60
C ARG A 198 -23.33 17.65 -3.49
N ARG A 199 -23.28 18.88 -4.02
CA ARG A 199 -22.10 19.74 -3.96
C ARG A 199 -21.61 19.90 -2.51
N PRO A 200 -20.36 19.52 -2.20
CA PRO A 200 -19.77 19.71 -0.87
C PRO A 200 -19.42 21.18 -0.64
N MET A 201 -19.30 21.55 0.64
CA MET A 201 -18.81 22.88 1.02
C MET A 201 -17.31 22.97 0.73
N PRO A 202 -16.83 24.02 0.04
CA PRO A 202 -15.41 24.15 -0.27
C PRO A 202 -14.63 24.45 1.01
N ALA A 203 -13.73 23.54 1.39
CA ALA A 203 -12.74 23.73 2.43
C ALA A 203 -11.35 24.01 1.80
N ARG A 204 -10.53 24.82 2.46
CA ARG A 204 -9.13 25.05 2.04
C ARG A 204 -8.21 24.22 2.92
N ALA A 205 -7.37 23.40 2.30
CA ALA A 205 -6.29 22.65 2.95
C ALA A 205 -4.96 22.99 2.26
N THR A 206 -3.87 23.05 3.03
CA THR A 206 -2.52 23.32 2.52
C THR A 206 -1.81 22.06 2.05
N ASP A 207 -2.18 20.90 2.60
CA ASP A 207 -1.59 19.60 2.34
C ASP A 207 -2.65 18.49 2.27
N ILE A 208 -2.21 17.27 1.98
CA ILE A 208 -3.03 16.06 2.04
C ILE A 208 -3.24 15.55 3.48
N GLY A 209 -2.67 16.22 4.49
CA GLY A 209 -2.73 15.83 5.90
C GLY A 209 -1.92 14.57 6.24
N ILE A 210 -2.47 13.74 7.15
CA ILE A 210 -1.82 12.54 7.71
C ILE A 210 -1.39 11.50 6.66
N TRP A 211 -2.03 11.51 5.49
CA TRP A 211 -1.74 10.59 4.40
C TRP A 211 -0.30 10.68 3.90
N HIS A 212 0.34 11.84 3.96
CA HIS A 212 1.75 11.98 3.61
C HIS A 212 2.65 11.12 4.50
N GLY A 213 2.45 11.19 5.82
CA GLY A 213 3.19 10.38 6.78
C GLY A 213 2.90 8.87 6.63
N ILE A 214 1.66 8.51 6.28
CA ILE A 214 1.29 7.12 5.99
C ILE A 214 2.03 6.60 4.75
N LEU A 215 2.07 7.38 3.66
CA LEU A 215 2.79 7.02 2.43
C LEU A 215 4.30 6.86 2.69
N GLU A 216 4.89 7.74 3.50
CA GLU A 216 6.29 7.61 3.90
C GLU A 216 6.53 6.32 4.71
N GLY A 217 5.65 6.03 5.68
CA GLY A 217 5.70 4.80 6.47
C GLY A 217 5.58 3.53 5.62
N ILE A 218 4.68 3.53 4.63
CA ILE A 218 4.56 2.46 3.64
C ILE A 218 5.85 2.32 2.83
N GLY A 219 6.46 3.44 2.42
CA GLY A 219 7.73 3.43 1.68
C GLY A 219 8.88 2.78 2.46
N VAL A 220 9.00 3.07 3.76
CA VAL A 220 9.96 2.42 4.66
C VAL A 220 9.66 0.92 4.80
N LEU A 221 8.40 0.57 5.06
CA LEU A 221 7.96 -0.82 5.18
C LEU A 221 8.18 -1.61 3.88
N ALA A 222 8.04 -0.97 2.72
CA ALA A 222 8.24 -1.59 1.41
C ALA A 222 9.69 -2.04 1.19
N VAL A 223 10.67 -1.23 1.60
CA VAL A 223 12.10 -1.62 1.48
C VAL A 223 12.38 -2.88 2.29
N ILE A 224 11.95 -2.88 3.55
CA ILE A 224 12.12 -4.02 4.47
C ILE A 224 11.42 -5.25 3.89
N THR A 225 10.13 -5.13 3.55
CA THR A 225 9.32 -6.27 3.11
C THR A 225 9.87 -6.89 1.83
N ASN A 226 10.27 -6.09 0.84
CA ASN A 226 10.86 -6.62 -0.40
C ASN A 226 12.21 -7.32 -0.14
N ALA A 227 13.05 -6.80 0.77
CA ALA A 227 14.29 -7.46 1.16
C ALA A 227 14.02 -8.87 1.71
N PHE A 228 13.05 -8.99 2.62
CA PHE A 228 12.65 -10.27 3.18
C PHE A 228 11.97 -11.19 2.16
N VAL A 229 11.13 -10.67 1.25
CA VAL A 229 10.49 -11.47 0.18
C VAL A 229 11.56 -12.10 -0.73
N ILE A 230 12.57 -11.33 -1.14
CA ILE A 230 13.65 -11.82 -2.00
C ILE A 230 14.56 -12.79 -1.23
N ALA A 231 14.87 -12.53 0.03
CA ALA A 231 15.77 -13.38 0.80
C ALA A 231 15.10 -14.70 1.22
N ILE A 232 13.87 -14.64 1.72
CA ILE A 232 13.21 -15.75 2.42
C ILE A 232 12.29 -16.54 1.48
N THR A 233 11.40 -15.83 0.77
CA THR A 233 10.33 -16.44 -0.05
C THR A 233 10.83 -16.87 -1.43
N SER A 234 11.77 -16.13 -2.01
CA SER A 234 12.36 -16.44 -3.31
C SER A 234 13.47 -17.49 -3.24
N ASP A 235 13.63 -18.22 -4.35
CA ASP A 235 14.70 -19.20 -4.55
C ASP A 235 16.01 -18.56 -5.04
N TYR A 236 16.09 -17.23 -5.07
CA TYR A 236 17.26 -16.51 -5.56
C TYR A 236 18.53 -16.79 -4.72
N ILE A 237 18.47 -16.58 -3.40
CA ILE A 237 19.65 -16.74 -2.52
C ILE A 237 20.16 -18.19 -2.50
N PRO A 238 19.31 -19.24 -2.34
CA PRO A 238 19.82 -20.60 -2.35
C PRO A 238 20.42 -21.04 -3.69
N ARG A 239 19.87 -20.57 -4.82
CA ARG A 239 20.46 -20.80 -6.15
C ARG A 239 21.81 -20.11 -6.30
N PHE A 240 21.92 -18.87 -5.79
CA PHE A 240 23.19 -18.14 -5.78
C PHE A 240 24.25 -18.87 -4.94
N VAL A 241 23.93 -19.24 -3.70
CA VAL A 241 24.86 -19.99 -2.83
C VAL A 241 25.26 -21.33 -3.46
N TYR A 242 24.32 -22.03 -4.09
CA TYR A 242 24.64 -23.26 -4.81
C TYR A 242 25.63 -22.99 -5.94
N ALA A 243 25.34 -22.07 -6.86
CA ALA A 243 26.17 -21.77 -8.01
C ALA A 243 27.63 -21.43 -7.63
N PHE A 244 27.82 -20.63 -6.57
CA PHE A 244 29.15 -20.14 -6.17
C PHE A 244 29.91 -21.02 -5.17
N LYS A 245 29.26 -21.93 -4.45
CA LYS A 245 29.92 -22.74 -3.41
C LYS A 245 29.83 -24.25 -3.60
N TYR A 246 28.79 -24.75 -4.27
CA TYR A 246 28.48 -26.18 -4.35
C TYR A 246 28.29 -26.70 -5.78
N GLY A 247 28.06 -25.80 -6.73
CA GLY A 247 27.79 -26.11 -8.13
C GLY A 247 29.07 -26.30 -8.94
N PRO A 248 28.93 -26.76 -10.19
CA PRO A 248 30.05 -27.02 -11.10
C PRO A 248 30.87 -25.76 -11.46
N CYS A 249 30.35 -24.56 -11.15
CA CYS A 249 31.02 -23.29 -11.41
C CYS A 249 32.08 -22.89 -10.39
N VAL A 250 32.22 -23.65 -9.29
CA VAL A 250 33.36 -23.51 -8.36
C VAL A 250 34.67 -23.87 -9.05
N ASP A 251 34.67 -24.92 -9.88
CA ASP A 251 35.89 -25.51 -10.44
C ASP A 251 36.19 -25.08 -11.89
N LYS A 252 35.18 -24.65 -12.66
CA LYS A 252 35.29 -24.43 -14.11
C LYS A 252 35.45 -22.98 -14.58
N GLY A 253 35.45 -22.00 -13.67
CA GLY A 253 35.49 -20.58 -14.03
C GLY A 253 34.23 -20.11 -14.77
N HIS A 254 34.04 -18.79 -14.86
CA HIS A 254 32.80 -18.11 -15.29
C HIS A 254 32.36 -18.33 -16.77
N HIS A 255 32.96 -19.27 -17.50
CA HIS A 255 32.78 -19.36 -18.96
C HIS A 255 31.46 -20.05 -19.40
N HIS A 256 30.67 -20.63 -18.49
CA HIS A 256 29.36 -21.21 -18.79
C HIS A 256 28.32 -20.94 -17.68
N GLU A 257 27.69 -19.76 -17.69
CA GLU A 257 26.63 -19.39 -16.73
C GLU A 257 25.42 -20.35 -16.79
N ASP A 258 25.06 -20.84 -17.98
CA ASP A 258 23.91 -21.74 -18.18
C ASP A 258 24.11 -23.13 -17.56
N GLU A 259 25.35 -23.55 -17.31
CA GLU A 259 25.66 -24.86 -16.71
C GLU A 259 25.81 -24.80 -15.17
N CYS A 260 25.85 -23.60 -14.57
CA CYS A 260 26.11 -23.43 -13.13
C CYS A 260 25.02 -24.00 -12.21
N LEU A 261 23.77 -24.04 -12.68
CA LEU A 261 22.64 -24.56 -11.91
C LEU A 261 22.33 -26.04 -12.19
N ARG A 262 23.17 -26.70 -13.01
CA ARG A 262 22.98 -28.12 -13.34
C ARG A 262 23.14 -28.97 -12.08
N GLY A 263 22.08 -29.69 -11.70
CA GLY A 263 22.06 -30.52 -10.50
C GLY A 263 21.47 -29.84 -9.25
N TYR A 264 21.07 -28.57 -9.32
CA TYR A 264 20.51 -27.82 -8.19
C TYR A 264 19.31 -28.52 -7.54
N MET A 265 18.38 -29.04 -8.34
CA MET A 265 17.19 -29.75 -7.84
C MET A 265 17.54 -31.04 -7.08
N ASN A 266 18.61 -31.73 -7.47
CA ASN A 266 19.05 -32.95 -6.77
C ASN A 266 19.77 -32.63 -5.46
N SER A 267 20.45 -31.49 -5.37
CA SER A 267 21.11 -31.03 -4.14
C SER A 267 20.18 -30.32 -3.16
N SER A 268 19.14 -29.64 -3.63
CA SER A 268 18.22 -28.87 -2.78
C SER A 268 17.17 -29.73 -2.08
N LEU A 269 16.99 -30.97 -2.54
CA LEU A 269 16.06 -31.94 -1.98
C LEU A 269 16.78 -32.90 -1.04
N SER A 270 16.36 -32.94 0.23
CA SER A 270 16.82 -33.93 1.20
C SER A 270 16.02 -35.23 1.08
N VAL A 271 16.64 -36.34 1.50
CA VAL A 271 16.05 -37.68 1.41
C VAL A 271 15.52 -38.10 2.77
N PHE A 272 14.32 -38.67 2.79
CA PHE A 272 13.69 -39.24 3.98
C PHE A 272 13.36 -40.71 3.77
N ASP A 273 13.60 -41.53 4.80
CA ASP A 273 13.23 -42.95 4.80
C ASP A 273 11.80 -43.12 5.31
N MET A 274 10.93 -43.66 4.46
CA MET A 274 9.50 -43.80 4.75
C MET A 274 9.20 -44.89 5.78
N TRP A 275 10.14 -45.82 6.03
CA TRP A 275 9.98 -46.89 7.02
C TRP A 275 9.79 -46.36 8.44
N GLU A 276 10.39 -45.21 8.78
CA GLU A 276 10.23 -44.56 10.09
C GLU A 276 8.79 -44.12 10.38
N THR A 277 7.97 -43.90 9.36
CA THR A 277 6.60 -43.39 9.52
C THR A 277 5.56 -44.50 9.71
N LYS A 278 5.98 -45.78 9.80
CA LYS A 278 5.11 -46.97 9.91
C LYS A 278 4.01 -47.07 8.84
N ASN A 279 4.15 -46.35 7.72
CA ASN A 279 3.24 -46.43 6.58
C ASN A 279 3.84 -47.41 5.56
N SER A 280 3.22 -48.59 5.41
CA SER A 280 3.55 -49.61 4.40
C SER A 280 3.26 -49.11 2.97
N SER A 281 4.05 -48.16 2.52
CA SER A 281 4.02 -47.65 1.15
C SER A 281 5.13 -48.31 0.34
N GLN A 282 4.88 -48.58 -0.95
CA GLN A 282 5.79 -49.29 -1.86
C GLN A 282 7.16 -48.61 -2.06
N PHE A 283 7.28 -47.32 -1.70
CA PHE A 283 8.50 -46.54 -1.91
C PHE A 283 9.33 -46.47 -0.63
N ARG A 284 10.64 -46.77 -0.76
CA ARG A 284 11.59 -46.76 0.37
C ARG A 284 12.03 -45.36 0.77
N TYR A 285 12.15 -44.45 -0.19
CA TYR A 285 12.67 -43.10 0.04
C TYR A 285 11.78 -42.04 -0.61
N CYS A 286 11.52 -40.94 0.09
CA CYS A 286 10.92 -39.74 -0.49
C CYS A 286 11.87 -38.54 -0.40
N ARG A 287 11.65 -37.55 -1.27
CA ARG A 287 12.42 -36.31 -1.30
C ARG A 287 11.56 -35.16 -0.79
N TYR A 288 12.13 -34.33 0.07
CA TYR A 288 11.46 -33.14 0.59
C TYR A 288 12.42 -31.96 0.63
N ARG A 289 11.85 -30.77 0.57
CA ARG A 289 12.59 -29.52 0.45
C ARG A 289 13.07 -29.03 1.80
N ASP A 290 14.28 -29.43 2.18
CA ASP A 290 14.99 -28.97 3.37
C ASP A 290 16.50 -29.30 3.20
N TYR A 291 17.37 -28.65 3.97
CA TYR A 291 18.82 -28.83 3.90
C TYR A 291 19.31 -29.76 5.02
N ARG A 292 18.81 -31.00 5.04
CA ARG A 292 19.09 -31.99 6.09
C ARG A 292 19.96 -33.15 5.61
N ALA A 293 20.71 -33.71 6.55
CA ALA A 293 21.59 -34.84 6.29
C ALA A 293 20.78 -36.10 5.94
N PRO A 294 21.28 -36.94 5.02
CA PRO A 294 20.57 -38.15 4.59
C PRO A 294 20.54 -39.23 5.68
N PRO A 295 19.66 -40.24 5.56
CA PRO A 295 19.47 -41.27 6.59
C PRO A 295 20.69 -42.18 6.80
N TRP A 296 21.59 -42.29 5.82
CA TRP A 296 22.84 -43.08 5.92
C TRP A 296 24.03 -42.30 6.48
N SER A 297 23.84 -41.03 6.87
CA SER A 297 24.90 -40.24 7.52
C SER A 297 25.05 -40.59 9.00
N SER A 298 26.19 -40.24 9.61
CA SER A 298 26.43 -40.47 11.05
C SER A 298 25.45 -39.74 11.96
N VAL A 299 24.87 -38.63 11.50
CA VAL A 299 23.87 -37.82 12.20
C VAL A 299 22.65 -37.59 11.30
N PRO A 300 21.72 -38.55 11.21
CA PRO A 300 20.62 -38.50 10.26
C PRO A 300 19.64 -37.36 10.57
N TYR A 301 19.19 -36.66 9.52
CA TYR A 301 18.18 -35.59 9.56
C TYR A 301 18.55 -34.32 10.35
N GLU A 302 19.80 -34.19 10.78
CA GLU A 302 20.36 -32.93 11.32
C GLU A 302 20.54 -31.89 10.20
N PHE A 303 20.63 -30.61 10.57
CA PHE A 303 20.88 -29.54 9.60
C PHE A 303 22.30 -29.63 9.05
N THR A 304 22.44 -29.56 7.73
CA THR A 304 23.75 -29.58 7.05
C THR A 304 24.41 -28.21 7.09
N LEU A 305 25.72 -28.15 6.81
CA LEU A 305 26.43 -26.86 6.63
C LEU A 305 25.84 -26.01 5.49
N GLN A 306 25.20 -26.64 4.50
CA GLN A 306 24.51 -25.93 3.42
C GLN A 306 23.37 -25.05 3.96
N PHE A 307 22.60 -25.56 4.94
CA PHE A 307 21.55 -24.80 5.61
C PHE A 307 22.09 -23.50 6.20
N TRP A 308 23.21 -23.59 6.94
CA TRP A 308 23.82 -22.45 7.61
C TRP A 308 24.43 -21.44 6.64
N HIS A 309 25.07 -21.88 5.55
CA HIS A 309 25.54 -20.98 4.51
C HIS A 309 24.39 -20.23 3.81
N VAL A 310 23.30 -20.93 3.50
CA VAL A 310 22.11 -20.29 2.91
C VAL A 310 21.48 -19.31 3.89
N LEU A 311 21.37 -19.67 5.18
CA LEU A 311 20.85 -18.78 6.21
C LEU A 311 21.72 -17.52 6.39
N ALA A 312 23.04 -17.69 6.46
CA ALA A 312 23.98 -16.58 6.56
C ALA A 312 23.89 -15.65 5.34
N ALA A 313 23.85 -16.22 4.13
CA ALA A 313 23.71 -15.45 2.90
C ALA A 313 22.38 -14.68 2.84
N ARG A 314 21.28 -15.26 3.34
CA ARG A 314 19.98 -14.57 3.44
C ARG A 314 20.05 -13.34 4.35
N LEU A 315 20.63 -13.48 5.54
CA LEU A 315 20.77 -12.38 6.49
C LEU A 315 21.72 -11.29 5.95
N ALA A 316 22.84 -11.68 5.36
CA ALA A 316 23.79 -10.76 4.74
C ALA A 316 23.14 -9.97 3.60
N PHE A 317 22.35 -10.65 2.74
CA PHE A 317 21.62 -10.00 1.66
C PHE A 317 20.64 -8.96 2.18
N ILE A 318 19.85 -9.27 3.21
CA ILE A 318 18.88 -8.31 3.79
C ILE A 318 19.60 -7.04 4.25
N ILE A 319 20.69 -7.19 5.02
CA ILE A 319 21.46 -6.05 5.54
C ILE A 319 22.00 -5.19 4.38
N VAL A 320 22.65 -5.81 3.39
CA VAL A 320 23.23 -5.08 2.27
C VAL A 320 22.15 -4.40 1.43
N PHE A 321 21.06 -5.11 1.13
CA PHE A 321 19.96 -4.58 0.33
C PHE A 321 19.29 -3.39 1.01
N GLU A 322 18.98 -3.49 2.31
CA GLU A 322 18.36 -2.41 3.06
C GLU A 322 19.25 -1.16 3.08
N HIS A 323 20.53 -1.29 3.47
CA HIS A 323 21.45 -0.14 3.55
C HIS A 323 21.68 0.49 2.17
N LEU A 324 21.76 -0.32 1.12
CA LEU A 324 21.92 0.18 -0.25
C LEU A 324 20.70 1.00 -0.68
N VAL A 325 19.48 0.45 -0.52
CA VAL A 325 18.25 1.12 -0.96
C VAL A 325 17.97 2.37 -0.13
N TYR A 326 18.19 2.33 1.20
CA TYR A 326 18.09 3.53 2.04
C TYR A 326 19.15 4.57 1.67
N GLY A 327 20.38 4.14 1.39
CA GLY A 327 21.45 5.03 0.90
C GLY A 327 21.06 5.73 -0.40
N ILE A 328 20.50 5.00 -1.36
CA ILE A 328 20.01 5.57 -2.62
C ILE A 328 18.83 6.52 -2.38
N LYS A 329 17.86 6.15 -1.52
CA LYS A 329 16.73 7.01 -1.15
C LYS A 329 17.22 8.34 -0.58
N SER A 330 18.12 8.30 0.40
CA SER A 330 18.70 9.50 1.02
C SER A 330 19.51 10.32 0.02
N PHE A 331 20.23 9.68 -0.90
CA PHE A 331 20.95 10.36 -1.96
C PHE A 331 20.01 11.09 -2.93
N ILE A 332 18.91 10.46 -3.35
CA ILE A 332 17.89 11.09 -4.21
C ILE A 332 17.24 12.27 -3.50
N ALA A 333 16.89 12.11 -2.21
CA ALA A 333 16.33 13.19 -1.40
C ALA A 333 17.30 14.37 -1.23
N TYR A 334 18.61 14.11 -1.19
CA TYR A 334 19.62 15.17 -1.17
C TYR A 334 19.74 15.91 -2.52
N LEU A 335 19.53 15.21 -3.65
CA LEU A 335 19.63 15.81 -4.98
C LEU A 335 18.41 16.64 -5.38
N ILE A 336 17.21 16.25 -4.95
CA ILE A 336 15.96 16.89 -5.34
C ILE A 336 15.57 17.92 -4.25
N PRO A 337 15.62 19.23 -4.53
CA PRO A 337 15.19 20.22 -3.56
C PRO A 337 13.67 20.17 -3.36
N ASP A 338 13.22 20.27 -2.10
CA ASP A 338 11.79 20.21 -1.74
C ASP A 338 10.94 21.31 -2.38
N MET A 339 11.54 22.47 -2.67
CA MET A 339 10.86 23.61 -3.30
C MET A 339 11.45 23.90 -4.68
N PRO A 340 10.62 23.94 -5.75
CA PRO A 340 11.10 24.31 -7.08
C PRO A 340 11.50 25.79 -7.11
N LYS A 341 12.58 26.10 -7.85
CA LYS A 341 13.15 27.46 -7.95
C LYS A 341 12.11 28.49 -8.42
N ASP A 342 11.31 28.15 -9.43
CA ASP A 342 10.27 29.03 -9.98
C ASP A 342 9.19 29.43 -8.95
N LEU A 343 8.91 28.58 -7.96
CA LEU A 343 7.99 28.93 -6.87
C LEU A 343 8.67 29.85 -5.86
N CYS A 344 9.93 29.55 -5.51
CA CYS A 344 10.72 30.39 -4.61
C CYS A 344 10.87 31.82 -5.17
N ASP A 345 11.14 31.93 -6.47
CA ASP A 345 11.28 33.22 -7.17
C ASP A 345 9.94 33.98 -7.23
N ARG A 346 8.82 33.28 -7.46
CA ARG A 346 7.48 33.89 -7.40
C ARG A 346 7.13 34.38 -6.00
N MET A 347 7.35 33.59 -4.97
CA MET A 347 7.14 34.00 -3.58
C MET A 347 8.01 35.19 -3.19
N ARG A 348 9.28 35.21 -3.64
CA ARG A 348 10.19 36.34 -3.43
C ARG A 348 9.70 37.60 -4.14
N ARG A 349 9.21 37.47 -5.37
CA ARG A 349 8.65 38.58 -6.15
C ARG A 349 7.38 39.13 -5.52
N GLU A 350 6.45 38.29 -5.09
CA GLU A 350 5.23 38.72 -4.39
C GLU A 350 5.56 39.44 -3.10
N LYS A 351 6.52 38.93 -2.32
CA LYS A 351 6.99 39.58 -1.09
C LYS A 351 7.63 40.94 -1.36
N TYR A 352 8.46 41.04 -2.40
CA TYR A 352 9.09 42.30 -2.81
C TYR A 352 8.04 43.34 -3.22
N LEU A 353 7.11 42.97 -4.11
CA LEU A 353 6.04 43.88 -4.56
C LEU A 353 5.14 44.31 -3.40
N MET A 354 4.85 43.40 -2.45
CA MET A 354 4.07 43.75 -1.27
C MET A 354 4.79 44.77 -0.39
N GLN A 355 6.11 44.66 -0.22
CA GLN A 355 6.91 45.62 0.54
C GLN A 355 6.97 46.99 -0.15
N GLU A 356 7.15 47.02 -1.47
CA GLU A 356 7.15 48.25 -2.27
C GLU A 356 5.80 48.98 -2.17
N MET A 357 4.68 48.26 -2.35
CA MET A 357 3.34 48.82 -2.21
C MET A 357 3.06 49.35 -0.79
N MET A 358 3.54 48.65 0.25
CA MET A 358 3.39 49.13 1.64
C MET A 358 4.18 50.42 1.88
N TYR A 359 5.40 50.50 1.37
CA TYR A 359 6.26 51.69 1.51
C TYR A 359 5.67 52.90 0.77
N GLU A 360 5.19 52.71 -0.47
CA GLU A 360 4.51 53.75 -1.24
C GLU A 360 3.25 54.24 -0.53
N ALA A 361 2.43 53.33 0.01
CA ALA A 361 1.23 53.68 0.77
C ALA A 361 1.54 54.49 2.04
N GLU A 362 2.62 54.16 2.74
CA GLU A 362 3.09 54.89 3.91
C GLU A 362 3.61 56.29 3.55
N LEU A 363 4.39 56.41 2.47
CA LEU A 363 4.84 57.70 1.94
C LEU A 363 3.65 58.60 1.55
N GLU A 364 2.65 58.06 0.86
CA GLU A 364 1.43 58.80 0.53
C GLU A 364 0.67 59.26 1.78
N HIS A 365 0.60 58.40 2.80
CA HIS A 365 -0.02 58.75 4.08
C HIS A 365 0.70 59.93 4.75
N LEU A 366 2.03 59.86 4.87
CA LEU A 366 2.85 60.92 5.44
C LEU A 366 2.75 62.23 4.64
N GLN A 367 2.67 62.16 3.31
CA GLN A 367 2.46 63.34 2.47
C GLN A 367 1.09 63.99 2.69
N LYS A 368 0.03 63.18 2.86
CA LYS A 368 -1.32 63.67 3.19
C LYS A 368 -1.35 64.33 4.56
N GLU A 369 -0.67 63.76 5.56
CA GLU A 369 -0.52 64.39 6.87
C GLU A 369 0.27 65.70 6.81
N ARG A 370 1.39 65.73 6.07
CA ARG A 370 2.15 66.97 5.82
C ARG A 370 1.28 68.06 5.18
N LYS A 371 0.43 67.71 4.20
CA LYS A 371 -0.51 68.65 3.57
C LYS A 371 -1.61 69.13 4.55
N LYS A 372 -2.09 68.27 5.45
CA LYS A 372 -3.06 68.63 6.50
C LYS A 372 -2.47 69.55 7.58
N ASN A 373 -1.21 69.33 7.96
CA ASN A 373 -0.56 70.07 9.05
C ASN A 373 0.09 71.40 8.61
N GLY A 374 0.01 71.78 7.33
CA GLY A 374 0.25 73.16 6.87
C GLY A 374 1.65 73.75 7.10
N GLY A 375 2.66 72.95 7.41
CA GLY A 375 4.01 73.43 7.74
C GLY A 375 5.01 73.26 6.59
N ARG A 376 5.46 74.37 6.01
CA ARG A 376 6.60 74.44 5.07
C ARG A 376 7.90 74.24 5.88
N TYR A 377 8.57 73.10 5.77
CA TYR A 377 9.93 72.92 6.30
C TYR A 377 10.83 72.25 5.26
N HIS A 378 12.06 72.76 5.19
CA HIS A 378 13.08 72.48 4.19
C HIS A 378 13.53 71.02 4.18
N HIS A 379 13.91 70.55 2.99
CA HIS A 379 14.48 69.24 2.69
C HIS A 379 15.61 68.85 3.64
N GLU A 380 15.49 67.67 4.24
CA GLU A 380 16.64 66.80 4.52
C GLU A 380 16.16 65.35 4.40
N TRP A 381 16.72 64.67 3.40
CA TRP A 381 16.61 63.23 3.18
C TRP A 381 17.54 62.50 4.15
N PRO A 382 17.17 61.33 4.67
CA PRO A 382 18.11 60.24 4.92
C PRO A 382 18.15 59.26 3.74
#